data_AF-A0A812PYE8-F1
#
_entry.id   AF-A0A812PYE8-F1
#
_cell.length_a   1.000
_cell.length_b   1.000
_cell.length_c   1.000
_cell.angle_alpha   90.00
_cell.angle_beta   90.00
_cell.angle_gamma   90.00
#
_symmetry.space_group_name_H-M   'P 1'
#
loop_
_entity.id
_entity.type
_entity.pdbx_description
1 polymer ?
#
loop_
_entity_poly.entity_id
_entity_poly.type
_entity_poly.pdbx_seq_one_letter_code
_entity_poly.pdbx_strand_id
1 'polypeptide(L)'
;MLRVWTVSGKELLAAPVEVLGDVWCLKLLLRDICDYPSCLLQLLHEGRVLDDDAPLGSSMYVQLVLLRWDGTNMKHCLADDLCEACVCGEEKLVRMVLKTGFGITSFHELEDTHSNPFCLACGQGHREIVRLLMSYHPEDWAAYGGLTDASRNGHVEVVRLLLEADANLPLGLSMTRDEYGFALVGASEKGHSKVVALLLEALPVAAARERQARLNWDLGWGFYYELALKMSCRKGFAEVAQLLLQARSTASSRAAALREAARKCNAEVAHILLMAGVTRKVRERTLYKAAKRGHAAIASILVDAGVTAEGSAAALLKAAGRGHLEVVRVLSEPGITKMQYLDRALCRASARGHDEVELLLRIARTRRKARTGTLAKGLRRKCGK
;
A
#
# COMPACT_ATOMS: atom_id res chain seq x y z
N MET A 1 -4.77 8.44 -52.63
CA MET A 1 -3.86 7.68 -51.75
C MET A 1 -2.91 8.65 -51.08
N LEU A 2 -2.70 8.55 -49.77
CA LEU A 2 -1.73 9.37 -49.05
C LEU A 2 -0.32 8.85 -49.33
N ARG A 3 0.61 9.77 -49.59
CA ARG A 3 2.04 9.43 -49.76
C ARG A 3 2.90 10.35 -48.90
N VAL A 4 3.77 9.75 -48.10
CA VAL A 4 4.71 10.46 -47.22
C VAL A 4 6.12 10.33 -47.76
N TRP A 5 6.81 11.47 -47.90
CA TRP A 5 8.15 11.56 -48.45
C TRP A 5 9.11 12.22 -47.47
N THR A 6 10.36 11.77 -47.40
CA THR A 6 11.42 12.50 -46.71
C THR A 6 11.84 13.75 -47.48
N VAL A 7 12.54 14.66 -46.81
CA VAL A 7 13.22 15.80 -47.45
C VAL A 7 14.23 15.38 -48.53
N SER A 8 14.75 14.15 -48.47
CA SER A 8 15.64 13.58 -49.49
C SER A 8 14.92 13.02 -50.72
N GLY A 9 13.58 13.08 -50.77
CA GLY A 9 12.78 12.55 -51.88
C GLY A 9 12.58 11.03 -51.83
N LYS A 10 12.82 10.38 -50.69
CA LYS A 10 12.51 8.94 -50.50
C LYS A 10 11.06 8.79 -50.03
N GLU A 11 10.29 7.95 -50.71
CA GLU A 11 8.94 7.57 -50.25
C GLU A 11 9.07 6.66 -49.02
N LEU A 12 8.42 7.03 -47.91
CA LEU A 12 8.41 6.26 -46.66
C LEU A 12 7.16 5.43 -46.49
N LEU A 13 6.01 5.98 -46.89
CA LEU A 13 4.70 5.38 -46.68
C LEU A 13 3.78 5.73 -47.84
N ALA A 14 3.08 4.71 -48.35
CA ALA A 14 1.94 4.88 -49.25
C ALA A 14 0.76 4.10 -48.65
N ALA A 15 -0.29 4.81 -48.22
CA ALA A 15 -1.42 4.20 -47.53
C ALA A 15 -2.77 4.80 -47.97
N PRO A 16 -3.85 4.01 -47.96
CA PRO A 16 -5.21 4.53 -48.09
C PRO A 16 -5.56 5.41 -46.89
N VAL A 17 -6.21 6.54 -47.16
CA VAL A 17 -6.54 7.56 -46.14
C VAL A 17 -7.69 7.08 -45.27
N GLU A 18 -8.53 6.15 -45.75
CA GLU A 18 -9.65 5.61 -44.98
C GLU A 18 -9.21 4.87 -43.70
N VAL A 19 -7.92 4.52 -43.59
CA VAL A 19 -7.33 3.86 -42.42
C VAL A 19 -6.72 4.87 -41.43
N LEU A 20 -6.41 6.09 -41.88
CA LEU A 20 -5.69 7.12 -41.11
C LEU A 20 -6.63 8.32 -40.92
N GLY A 21 -7.17 8.50 -39.71
CA GLY A 21 -8.17 9.54 -39.44
C GLY A 21 -7.64 10.97 -39.59
N ASP A 22 -6.54 11.28 -38.88
CA ASP A 22 -5.95 12.60 -38.78
C ASP A 22 -4.41 12.56 -38.85
N VAL A 23 -3.80 13.75 -38.83
CA VAL A 23 -2.36 13.94 -38.86
C VAL A 23 -1.69 13.35 -37.62
N TRP A 24 -2.34 13.39 -36.45
CA TRP A 24 -1.87 12.74 -35.23
C TRP A 24 -1.67 11.23 -35.42
N CYS A 25 -2.67 10.51 -35.93
CA CYS A 25 -2.58 9.08 -36.23
C CYS A 25 -1.44 8.78 -37.22
N LEU A 26 -1.25 9.65 -38.20
CA LEU A 26 -0.15 9.54 -39.15
C LEU A 26 1.22 9.74 -38.47
N LYS A 27 1.36 10.71 -37.56
CA LYS A 27 2.58 10.91 -36.78
C LYS A 27 2.90 9.69 -35.92
N LEU A 28 1.91 9.07 -35.27
CA LEU A 28 2.11 7.84 -34.50
C LEU A 28 2.61 6.68 -35.37
N LEU A 29 2.06 6.52 -36.58
CA LEU A 29 2.54 5.50 -37.51
C LEU A 29 3.98 5.79 -37.99
N LEU A 30 4.27 7.05 -38.31
CA LEU A 30 5.59 7.46 -38.77
C LEU A 30 6.65 7.40 -37.67
N ARG A 31 6.28 7.61 -36.41
CA ARG A 31 7.14 7.42 -35.24
C ARG A 31 7.74 6.02 -35.22
N ASP A 32 6.91 5.01 -35.45
CA ASP A 32 7.33 3.61 -35.46
C ASP A 32 8.18 3.26 -36.70
N ILE A 33 7.93 3.91 -37.84
CA ILE A 33 8.70 3.70 -39.09
C ILE A 33 10.07 4.39 -39.02
N CYS A 34 10.12 5.60 -38.48
CA CYS A 34 11.32 6.43 -38.45
C CYS A 34 12.19 6.19 -37.21
N ASP A 35 11.70 5.42 -36.24
CA ASP A 35 12.26 5.33 -34.89
C ASP A 35 12.56 6.74 -34.32
N TYR A 36 11.59 7.65 -34.42
CA TYR A 36 11.75 9.06 -34.01
C TYR A 36 10.50 9.64 -33.31
N PRO A 37 10.64 10.49 -32.25
CA PRO A 37 9.50 10.93 -31.43
C PRO A 37 8.46 11.71 -32.24
N SER A 38 7.17 11.43 -32.01
CA SER A 38 6.03 12.01 -32.73
C SER A 38 6.02 13.54 -32.69
N CYS A 39 6.29 14.13 -31.52
CA CYS A 39 6.35 15.59 -31.37
C CYS A 39 7.47 16.26 -32.19
N LEU A 40 8.52 15.53 -32.58
CA LEU A 40 9.61 16.02 -33.43
C LEU A 40 9.40 15.67 -34.92
N LEU A 41 8.28 15.06 -35.27
CA LEU A 41 7.87 14.85 -36.67
C LEU A 41 7.04 16.05 -37.13
N GLN A 42 7.59 16.85 -38.05
CA GLN A 42 6.84 17.92 -38.70
C GLN A 42 6.36 17.46 -40.07
N LEU A 43 5.05 17.51 -40.28
CA LEU A 43 4.40 17.14 -41.53
C LEU A 43 4.00 18.39 -42.28
N LEU A 44 4.38 18.46 -43.56
CA LEU A 44 4.03 19.59 -44.43
C LEU A 44 3.24 19.11 -45.64
N HIS A 45 2.27 19.91 -46.06
CA HIS A 45 1.55 19.75 -47.32
C HIS A 45 1.57 21.06 -48.07
N GLU A 46 2.05 21.03 -49.33
CA GLU A 46 2.21 22.23 -50.16
C GLU A 46 3.00 23.37 -49.46
N GLY A 47 3.98 23.00 -48.65
CA GLY A 47 4.84 23.93 -47.89
C GLY A 47 4.22 24.49 -46.61
N ARG A 48 2.99 24.09 -46.24
CA ARG A 48 2.35 24.48 -44.98
C ARG A 48 2.48 23.38 -43.94
N VAL A 49 2.75 23.74 -42.68
CA VAL A 49 2.75 22.80 -41.55
C VAL A 49 1.33 22.34 -41.30
N LEU A 50 1.15 21.04 -41.09
CA LEU A 50 -0.11 20.43 -40.71
C LEU A 50 -0.21 20.35 -39.18
N ASP A 51 -1.31 20.87 -38.64
CA ASP A 51 -1.68 20.69 -37.24
C ASP A 51 -2.11 19.24 -36.96
N ASP A 52 -1.97 18.78 -35.72
CA ASP A 52 -2.23 17.38 -35.35
C ASP A 52 -3.69 16.94 -35.57
N ASP A 53 -4.64 17.87 -35.39
CA ASP A 53 -6.08 17.63 -35.59
C ASP A 53 -6.51 17.76 -37.07
N ALA A 54 -5.60 18.10 -37.98
CA ALA A 54 -5.96 18.32 -39.37
C ALA A 54 -6.38 16.99 -40.03
N PRO A 55 -7.53 16.96 -40.75
CA PRO A 55 -7.97 15.77 -41.44
C PRO A 55 -7.08 15.48 -42.65
N LEU A 56 -6.83 14.19 -42.90
CA LEU A 56 -6.07 13.76 -44.08
C LEU A 56 -6.98 13.70 -45.30
N GLY A 57 -6.54 14.30 -46.42
CA GLY A 57 -7.28 14.29 -47.69
C GLY A 57 -7.10 12.98 -48.47
N SER A 58 -8.12 12.58 -49.24
CA SER A 58 -8.15 11.32 -50.01
C SER A 58 -6.98 11.13 -50.99
N SER A 59 -6.35 12.23 -51.44
CA SER A 59 -5.09 12.21 -52.20
C SER A 59 -4.22 13.38 -51.76
N MET A 60 -3.17 13.10 -51.00
CA MET A 60 -2.32 14.11 -50.37
C MET A 60 -0.86 13.70 -50.44
N TYR A 61 0.01 14.65 -50.78
CA TYR A 61 1.46 14.51 -50.72
C TYR A 61 1.96 15.21 -49.48
N VAL A 62 2.47 14.44 -48.53
CA VAL A 62 2.96 14.95 -47.26
C VAL A 62 4.48 14.80 -47.22
N GLN A 63 5.17 15.89 -46.89
CA GLN A 63 6.61 15.91 -46.67
C GLN A 63 6.88 15.79 -45.17
N LEU A 64 7.68 14.81 -44.79
CA LEU A 64 8.15 14.62 -43.43
C LEU A 64 9.49 15.33 -43.23
N VAL A 65 9.52 16.17 -42.21
CA VAL A 65 10.73 16.85 -41.70
C VAL A 65 10.97 16.40 -40.27
N LEU A 66 12.16 15.88 -40.00
CA LEU A 66 12.59 15.51 -38.65
C LEU A 66 13.21 16.73 -37.97
N LEU A 67 12.56 17.24 -36.94
CA LEU A 67 13.08 18.34 -36.12
C LEU A 67 14.13 17.81 -35.14
N ARG A 68 15.13 18.63 -34.81
CA ARG A 68 16.10 18.31 -33.76
C ARG A 68 15.67 18.95 -32.45
N TRP A 69 15.81 18.22 -31.36
CA TRP A 69 15.69 18.78 -30.02
C TRP A 69 16.82 19.80 -29.78
N ASP A 70 16.46 21.05 -29.47
CA ASP A 70 17.40 22.16 -29.23
C ASP A 70 17.56 22.53 -27.75
N GLY A 71 16.85 21.82 -26.85
CA GLY A 71 16.87 22.07 -25.41
C GLY A 71 15.70 22.92 -24.89
N THR A 72 14.95 23.60 -25.77
CA THR A 72 13.92 24.56 -25.35
C THR A 72 12.57 24.36 -26.01
N ASN A 73 12.55 24.02 -27.30
CA ASN A 73 11.32 23.93 -28.06
C ASN A 73 10.62 22.57 -27.85
N MET A 74 9.30 22.54 -27.67
CA MET A 74 8.51 21.30 -27.50
C MET A 74 8.82 20.50 -26.22
N LYS A 75 9.38 21.15 -25.18
CA LYS A 75 9.72 20.53 -23.89
C LYS A 75 8.55 19.77 -23.26
N HIS A 76 7.36 20.36 -23.28
CA HIS A 76 6.13 19.75 -22.75
C HIS A 76 5.72 18.51 -23.55
N CYS A 77 5.67 18.60 -24.89
CA CYS A 77 5.27 17.47 -25.72
C CYS A 77 6.21 16.27 -25.56
N LEU A 78 7.52 16.51 -25.50
CA LEU A 78 8.50 15.43 -25.32
C LEU A 78 8.48 14.85 -23.89
N ALA A 79 8.18 15.69 -22.89
CA ALA A 79 7.94 15.25 -21.52
C ALA A 79 6.69 14.36 -21.43
N ASP A 80 5.60 14.75 -22.08
CA ASP A 80 4.34 14.01 -22.11
C ASP A 80 4.50 12.67 -22.85
N ASP A 81 5.14 12.67 -24.03
CA ASP A 81 5.48 11.45 -24.78
C ASP A 81 6.32 10.49 -23.90
N LEU A 82 7.31 11.02 -23.16
CA LEU A 82 8.14 10.21 -22.26
C LEU A 82 7.35 9.67 -21.06
N CYS A 83 6.49 10.49 -20.45
CA CYS A 83 5.63 10.10 -19.35
C CYS A 83 4.65 8.99 -19.79
N GLU A 84 3.98 9.16 -20.93
CA GLU A 84 3.06 8.18 -21.49
C GLU A 84 3.80 6.88 -21.82
N ALA A 85 4.97 6.96 -22.46
CA ALA A 85 5.80 5.79 -22.71
C ALA A 85 6.18 5.04 -21.42
N CYS A 86 6.52 5.77 -20.36
CA CYS A 86 6.82 5.21 -19.04
C CYS A 86 5.57 4.62 -18.35
N VAL A 87 4.37 5.10 -18.65
CA VAL A 87 3.13 4.52 -18.14
C VAL A 87 2.79 3.23 -18.90
N CYS A 88 2.82 3.28 -20.22
CA CYS A 88 2.44 2.17 -21.10
C CYS A 88 3.51 1.07 -21.20
N GLY A 89 4.74 1.33 -20.76
CA GLY A 89 5.83 0.35 -20.86
C GLY A 89 6.51 0.33 -22.23
N GLU A 90 6.42 1.42 -23.00
CA GLU A 90 7.00 1.54 -24.34
C GLU A 90 8.50 1.80 -24.29
N GLU A 91 9.27 0.75 -23.97
CA GLU A 91 10.72 0.82 -23.84
C GLU A 91 11.43 1.42 -25.06
N LYS A 92 10.95 1.13 -26.28
CA LYS A 92 11.50 1.68 -27.51
C LYS A 92 11.36 3.20 -27.58
N LEU A 93 10.18 3.73 -27.25
CA LEU A 93 9.92 5.15 -27.24
C LEU A 93 10.74 5.85 -26.15
N VAL A 94 10.86 5.26 -24.97
CA VAL A 94 11.75 5.78 -23.92
C VAL A 94 13.20 5.87 -24.41
N ARG A 95 13.75 4.81 -25.00
CA ARG A 95 15.12 4.82 -25.57
C ARG A 95 15.29 5.91 -26.63
N MET A 96 14.28 6.05 -27.48
CA MET A 96 14.27 7.02 -28.56
C MET A 96 14.27 8.46 -28.04
N VAL A 97 13.39 8.78 -27.08
CA VAL A 97 13.35 10.10 -26.44
C VAL A 97 14.66 10.40 -25.72
N LEU A 98 15.21 9.46 -24.94
CA LEU A 98 16.48 9.68 -24.21
C LEU A 98 17.68 9.87 -25.16
N LYS A 99 17.69 9.26 -26.35
CA LYS A 99 18.72 9.48 -27.37
C LYS A 99 18.72 10.89 -27.95
N THR A 100 17.63 11.64 -27.83
CA THR A 100 17.57 13.04 -28.30
C THR A 100 18.38 13.99 -27.41
N GLY A 101 18.82 13.54 -26.24
CA GLY A 101 19.47 14.38 -25.22
C GLY A 101 18.49 15.06 -24.25
N PHE A 102 17.20 14.72 -24.33
CA PHE A 102 16.21 15.16 -23.35
C PHE A 102 16.45 14.47 -21.99
N GLY A 103 16.77 15.27 -20.97
CA GLY A 103 17.13 14.79 -19.64
C GLY A 103 15.94 14.66 -18.68
N ILE A 104 16.04 13.74 -17.72
CA ILE A 104 15.03 13.51 -16.65
C ILE A 104 15.00 14.67 -15.63
N THR A 105 16.06 15.49 -15.57
CA THR A 105 16.13 16.65 -14.66
C THR A 105 15.35 17.86 -15.16
N SER A 106 14.94 17.86 -16.44
CA SER A 106 14.16 18.94 -17.07
C SER A 106 12.74 19.07 -16.51
N PHE A 107 12.30 18.14 -15.65
CA PHE A 107 10.94 18.05 -15.12
C PHE A 107 10.71 18.86 -13.85
N HIS A 108 11.75 19.21 -13.08
CA HIS A 108 11.60 20.10 -11.90
C HIS A 108 11.10 21.49 -12.26
N GLU A 109 11.32 21.90 -13.51
CA GLU A 109 10.92 23.20 -14.07
C GLU A 109 9.52 23.17 -14.69
N LEU A 110 8.87 22.00 -14.78
CA LEU A 110 7.54 21.86 -15.33
C LEU A 110 6.53 21.94 -14.17
N GLU A 111 6.05 23.15 -13.88
CA GLU A 111 5.11 23.42 -12.78
C GLU A 111 3.83 22.55 -12.84
N ASP A 112 3.45 22.10 -14.04
CA ASP A 112 2.20 21.39 -14.33
C ASP A 112 2.35 19.85 -14.45
N THR A 113 3.56 19.31 -14.68
CA THR A 113 3.75 17.85 -14.77
C THR A 113 4.10 17.29 -13.41
N HIS A 114 3.09 17.05 -12.57
CA HIS A 114 3.23 16.44 -11.25
C HIS A 114 3.80 15.00 -11.24
N SER A 115 4.23 14.47 -12.38
CA SER A 115 4.64 13.07 -12.52
C SER A 115 6.01 12.97 -13.19
N ASN A 116 7.03 12.67 -12.40
CA ASN A 116 8.35 12.34 -12.92
C ASN A 116 8.28 10.97 -13.65
N PRO A 117 8.79 10.85 -14.90
CA PRO A 117 8.79 9.60 -15.66
C PRO A 117 9.38 8.41 -14.91
N PHE A 118 10.40 8.66 -14.07
CA PHE A 118 11.01 7.65 -13.23
C PHE A 118 10.02 7.08 -12.19
N CYS A 119 9.27 7.94 -11.51
CA CYS A 119 8.22 7.51 -10.56
C CYS A 119 7.13 6.72 -11.29
N LEU A 120 6.72 7.18 -12.47
CA LEU A 120 5.70 6.51 -13.28
C LEU A 120 6.16 5.10 -13.68
N ALA A 121 7.36 4.96 -14.23
CA ALA A 121 7.92 3.66 -14.59
C ALA A 121 8.06 2.73 -13.37
N CYS A 122 8.47 3.26 -12.22
CA CYS A 122 8.56 2.52 -10.97
C CYS A 122 7.18 2.05 -10.48
N GLY A 123 6.20 2.95 -10.48
CA GLY A 123 4.83 2.69 -10.07
C GLY A 123 4.09 1.73 -10.99
N GLN A 124 4.46 1.65 -12.28
CA GLN A 124 3.92 0.67 -13.23
C GLN A 124 4.69 -0.65 -13.27
N GLY A 125 5.87 -0.71 -12.66
CA GLY A 125 6.65 -1.95 -12.56
C GLY A 125 7.52 -2.25 -13.77
N HIS A 126 7.77 -1.27 -14.64
CA HIS A 126 8.51 -1.45 -15.88
C HIS A 126 10.02 -1.48 -15.63
N ARG A 127 10.52 -2.61 -15.11
CA ARG A 127 11.92 -2.78 -14.66
C ARG A 127 12.97 -2.35 -15.68
N GLU A 128 12.79 -2.68 -16.96
CA GLU A 128 13.79 -2.32 -17.99
C GLU A 128 13.79 -0.82 -18.30
N ILE A 129 12.62 -0.16 -18.23
CA ILE A 129 12.52 1.30 -18.34
C ILE A 129 13.19 1.95 -17.13
N VAL A 130 12.94 1.46 -15.91
CA VAL A 130 13.60 1.97 -14.69
C VAL A 130 15.11 1.86 -14.83
N ARG A 131 15.63 0.69 -15.23
CA ARG A 131 17.07 0.49 -15.46
C ARG A 131 17.63 1.45 -16.52
N LEU A 132 16.90 1.63 -17.61
CA LEU A 132 17.28 2.55 -18.68
C LEU A 132 17.37 3.99 -18.16
N LEU A 133 16.34 4.48 -17.47
CA LEU A 133 16.31 5.82 -16.90
C LEU A 133 17.48 6.04 -15.91
N MET A 134 17.80 5.05 -15.06
CA MET A 134 18.94 5.12 -14.15
C MET A 134 20.29 5.21 -14.88
N SER A 135 20.45 4.55 -16.03
CA SER A 135 21.70 4.59 -16.80
C SER A 135 21.99 5.95 -17.42
N TYR A 136 20.94 6.75 -17.69
CA TYR A 136 21.07 8.10 -18.23
C TYR A 136 21.29 9.16 -17.13
N HIS A 137 20.85 8.88 -15.89
CA HIS A 137 20.98 9.80 -14.74
C HIS A 137 21.35 9.05 -13.45
N PRO A 138 22.60 8.56 -13.32
CA PRO A 138 22.99 7.65 -12.25
C PRO A 138 22.98 8.26 -10.85
N GLU A 139 23.04 9.59 -10.72
CA GLU A 139 23.24 10.27 -9.43
C GLU A 139 21.95 10.88 -8.82
N ASP A 140 20.90 11.09 -9.61
CA ASP A 140 19.70 11.83 -9.15
C ASP A 140 18.49 10.94 -8.86
N TRP A 141 18.47 9.71 -9.38
CA TRP A 141 17.27 8.86 -9.31
C TRP A 141 16.82 8.55 -7.88
N ALA A 142 17.76 8.51 -6.93
CA ALA A 142 17.52 8.21 -5.53
C ALA A 142 16.70 9.31 -4.81
N ALA A 143 16.61 10.51 -5.38
CA ALA A 143 15.79 11.59 -4.83
C ALA A 143 14.30 11.49 -5.23
N TYR A 144 13.94 10.62 -6.18
CA TYR A 144 12.66 10.69 -6.89
C TYR A 144 11.55 9.76 -6.39
N GLY A 145 11.46 9.37 -5.13
CA GLY A 145 10.23 8.71 -4.63
C GLY A 145 9.86 7.34 -5.26
N GLY A 146 10.70 6.82 -6.16
CA GLY A 146 10.36 5.67 -7.00
C GLY A 146 10.27 4.36 -6.22
N LEU A 147 11.03 4.24 -5.12
CA LEU A 147 10.95 3.08 -4.24
C LEU A 147 9.60 3.04 -3.54
N THR A 148 9.08 4.20 -3.11
CA THR A 148 7.76 4.31 -2.48
C THR A 148 6.66 3.86 -3.42
N ASP A 149 6.66 4.31 -4.68
CA ASP A 149 5.64 3.96 -5.67
C ASP A 149 5.69 2.48 -6.08
N ALA A 150 6.89 1.98 -6.38
CA ALA A 150 7.09 0.56 -6.69
C ALA A 150 6.65 -0.33 -5.52
N SER A 151 6.97 0.07 -4.29
CA SER A 151 6.63 -0.69 -3.09
C SER A 151 5.13 -0.67 -2.79
N ARG A 152 4.46 0.46 -3.00
CA ARG A 152 3.01 0.59 -2.83
C ARG A 152 2.22 -0.24 -3.84
N ASN A 153 2.76 -0.43 -5.05
CA ASN A 153 2.11 -1.22 -6.10
C ASN A 153 2.61 -2.68 -6.16
N GLY A 154 3.60 -3.04 -5.34
CA GLY A 154 4.02 -4.43 -5.16
C GLY A 154 5.00 -4.94 -6.21
N HIS A 155 5.72 -4.05 -6.88
CA HIS A 155 6.64 -4.37 -7.96
C HIS A 155 7.99 -4.87 -7.43
N VAL A 156 8.02 -6.14 -7.03
CA VAL A 156 9.17 -6.79 -6.37
C VAL A 156 10.49 -6.59 -7.12
N GLU A 157 10.49 -6.78 -8.44
CA GLU A 157 11.73 -6.72 -9.22
C GLU A 157 12.24 -5.29 -9.44
N VAL A 158 11.33 -4.30 -9.43
CA VAL A 158 11.73 -2.88 -9.42
C VAL A 158 12.31 -2.51 -8.05
N VAL A 159 11.64 -2.91 -6.97
CA VAL A 159 12.14 -2.67 -5.60
C VAL A 159 13.53 -3.28 -5.42
N ARG A 160 13.75 -4.52 -5.87
CA ARG A 160 15.06 -5.16 -5.83
C ARG A 160 16.12 -4.35 -6.58
N LEU A 161 15.82 -3.95 -7.83
CA LEU A 161 16.73 -3.15 -8.65
C LEU A 161 17.13 -1.85 -7.94
N LEU A 162 16.16 -1.13 -7.36
CA LEU A 162 16.40 0.14 -6.67
C LEU A 162 17.25 -0.05 -5.40
N LEU A 163 16.98 -1.09 -4.62
CA LEU A 163 17.76 -1.39 -3.41
C LEU A 163 19.22 -1.79 -3.73
N GLU A 164 19.41 -2.61 -4.76
CA GLU A 164 20.74 -2.99 -5.25
C GLU A 164 21.51 -1.78 -5.79
N ALA A 165 20.84 -0.90 -6.52
CA ALA A 165 21.46 0.31 -7.04
C ALA A 165 21.83 1.29 -5.92
N ASP A 166 20.96 1.51 -4.94
CA ASP A 166 21.21 2.38 -3.79
C ASP A 166 22.39 1.90 -2.94
N ALA A 167 22.52 0.59 -2.75
CA ALA A 167 23.65 0.00 -2.04
C ALA A 167 25.00 0.31 -2.72
N ASN A 168 25.00 0.47 -4.05
CA ASN A 168 26.18 0.77 -4.87
C ASN A 168 26.45 2.29 -5.03
N LEU A 169 25.54 3.17 -4.60
CA LEU A 169 25.76 4.62 -4.70
C LEU A 169 26.87 5.11 -3.75
N PRO A 170 27.55 6.23 -4.08
CA PRO A 170 28.42 6.92 -3.15
C PRO A 170 27.68 7.39 -1.88
N LEU A 171 28.41 7.48 -0.76
CA LEU A 171 27.88 8.01 0.50
C LEU A 171 27.49 9.49 0.34
N GLY A 172 26.19 9.78 0.36
CA GLY A 172 25.63 11.14 0.20
C GLY A 172 24.61 11.25 -0.93
N LEU A 173 24.61 10.29 -1.87
CA LEU A 173 23.61 10.20 -2.94
C LEU A 173 22.57 9.09 -2.67
N SER A 174 22.65 8.41 -1.53
CA SER A 174 21.70 7.36 -1.16
C SER A 174 20.29 7.91 -0.94
N MET A 175 19.30 7.05 -1.13
CA MET A 175 17.91 7.35 -0.79
C MET A 175 17.78 7.76 0.68
N THR A 176 16.83 8.66 0.94
CA THR A 176 16.59 9.16 2.29
C THR A 176 15.91 8.11 3.17
N ARG A 177 16.02 8.28 4.50
CA ARG A 177 15.24 7.50 5.46
C ARG A 177 13.75 7.54 5.17
N ASP A 178 13.23 8.72 4.87
CA ASP A 178 11.79 8.92 4.69
C ASP A 178 11.30 8.16 3.45
N GLU A 179 12.09 8.13 2.38
CA GLU A 179 11.78 7.32 1.19
C GLU A 179 11.68 5.83 1.50
N TYR A 180 12.69 5.26 2.17
CA TYR A 180 12.64 3.87 2.64
C TYR A 180 11.47 3.61 3.61
N GLY A 181 11.22 4.56 4.52
CA GLY A 181 10.16 4.47 5.52
C GLY A 181 8.77 4.44 4.88
N PHE A 182 8.50 5.33 3.92
CA PHE A 182 7.24 5.36 3.19
C PHE A 182 7.06 4.18 2.25
N ALA A 183 8.13 3.67 1.65
CA ALA A 183 8.11 2.42 0.91
C ALA A 183 7.64 1.24 1.77
N LEU A 184 8.19 1.09 2.99
CA LEU A 184 7.79 0.04 3.93
C LEU A 184 6.33 0.18 4.35
N VAL A 185 5.88 1.41 4.65
CA VAL A 185 4.49 1.70 5.01
C VAL A 185 3.54 1.40 3.84
N GLY A 186 3.90 1.81 2.62
CA GLY A 186 3.11 1.61 1.41
C GLY A 186 2.91 0.12 1.10
N ALA A 187 4.01 -0.65 1.06
CA ALA A 187 3.97 -2.10 0.87
C ALA A 187 3.13 -2.80 1.97
N SER A 188 3.27 -2.34 3.22
CA SER A 188 2.54 -2.92 4.35
C SER A 188 1.05 -2.58 4.35
N GLU A 189 0.68 -1.38 3.90
CA GLU A 189 -0.71 -0.96 3.72
C GLU A 189 -1.41 -1.74 2.60
N LYS A 190 -0.65 -2.25 1.63
CA LYS A 190 -1.15 -2.93 0.43
C LYS A 190 -0.99 -4.44 0.47
N GLY A 191 -0.25 -4.96 1.45
CA GLY A 191 -0.13 -6.40 1.71
C GLY A 191 0.97 -7.08 0.92
N HIS A 192 1.93 -6.34 0.38
CA HIS A 192 3.00 -6.89 -0.46
C HIS A 192 4.13 -7.49 0.40
N SER A 193 3.90 -8.71 0.93
CA SER A 193 4.82 -9.38 1.86
C SER A 193 6.24 -9.54 1.32
N LYS A 194 6.39 -9.93 0.04
CA LYS A 194 7.71 -10.05 -0.63
C LYS A 194 8.47 -8.73 -0.65
N VAL A 195 7.79 -7.63 -0.95
CA VAL A 195 8.38 -6.28 -0.92
C VAL A 195 8.78 -5.91 0.50
N VAL A 196 7.90 -6.17 1.49
CA VAL A 196 8.21 -5.92 2.90
C VAL A 196 9.44 -6.71 3.35
N ALA A 197 9.56 -7.97 2.97
CA ALA A 197 10.74 -8.80 3.28
C ALA A 197 12.02 -8.17 2.71
N LEU A 198 12.03 -7.81 1.43
CA LEU A 198 13.19 -7.16 0.78
C LEU A 198 13.57 -5.84 1.48
N LEU A 199 12.59 -4.99 1.80
CA LEU A 199 12.83 -3.73 2.49
C LEU A 199 13.41 -3.94 3.89
N LEU A 200 12.94 -4.96 4.63
CA LEU A 200 13.47 -5.30 5.96
C LEU A 200 14.88 -5.88 5.88
N GLU A 201 15.20 -6.65 4.84
CA GLU A 201 16.55 -7.18 4.58
C GLU A 201 17.55 -6.07 4.24
N ALA A 202 17.14 -5.08 3.45
CA ALA A 202 17.99 -3.94 3.06
C ALA A 202 18.13 -2.88 4.16
N LEU A 203 17.21 -2.85 5.13
CA LEU A 203 17.13 -1.84 6.19
C LEU A 203 18.42 -1.64 6.99
N PRO A 204 19.20 -2.66 7.39
CA PRO A 204 20.47 -2.47 8.09
C PRO A 204 21.51 -1.72 7.25
N VAL A 205 21.53 -1.99 5.94
CA VAL A 205 22.45 -1.34 5.00
C VAL A 205 22.04 0.13 4.80
N ALA A 206 20.76 0.37 4.54
CA ALA A 206 20.21 1.72 4.40
C ALA A 206 20.45 2.56 5.66
N ALA A 207 20.18 1.98 6.84
CA ALA A 207 20.41 2.65 8.12
C ALA A 207 21.90 2.91 8.38
N ALA A 208 22.82 2.01 8.02
CA ALA A 208 24.25 2.22 8.23
C ALA A 208 24.84 3.35 7.35
N ARG A 209 24.25 3.60 6.18
CA ARG A 209 24.71 4.61 5.21
C ARG A 209 24.26 6.03 5.57
N GLU A 210 23.24 6.18 6.41
CA GLU A 210 22.80 7.48 6.92
C GLU A 210 23.78 8.01 7.98
N ARG A 211 24.50 9.11 7.70
CA ARG A 211 25.48 9.74 8.62
C ARG A 211 24.91 10.01 10.03
N GLN A 212 23.60 10.20 10.14
CA GLN A 212 22.88 10.49 11.38
C GLN A 212 22.37 9.26 12.14
N ALA A 213 22.58 8.04 11.63
CA ALA A 213 22.00 6.80 12.18
C ALA A 213 22.45 6.44 13.61
N ARG A 214 23.50 7.09 14.13
CA ARG A 214 23.88 6.97 15.55
C ARG A 214 22.90 7.68 16.49
N LEU A 215 22.07 8.60 16.01
CA LEU A 215 21.08 9.31 16.81
C LEU A 215 19.70 8.65 16.66
N ASN A 216 19.55 7.52 17.37
CA ASN A 216 18.30 6.84 17.75
C ASN A 216 17.38 6.33 16.62
N TRP A 217 17.39 5.01 16.44
CA TRP A 217 16.33 4.21 15.82
C TRP A 217 14.92 4.64 16.23
N ASP A 218 14.74 4.91 17.52
CA ASP A 218 13.45 5.25 18.14
C ASP A 218 12.91 6.64 17.75
N LEU A 219 13.76 7.54 17.24
CA LEU A 219 13.38 8.90 16.84
C LEU A 219 13.10 9.06 15.34
N GLY A 220 13.44 8.05 14.50
CA GLY A 220 13.25 8.11 13.05
C GLY A 220 12.61 6.85 12.48
N TRP A 221 13.39 5.77 12.38
CA TRP A 221 12.98 4.50 11.75
C TRP A 221 11.85 3.78 12.49
N GLY A 222 11.80 3.91 13.82
CA GLY A 222 10.75 3.33 14.66
C GLY A 222 9.34 3.79 14.26
N PHE A 223 9.17 5.07 13.90
CA PHE A 223 7.87 5.62 13.50
C PHE A 223 7.30 4.88 12.27
N TYR A 224 8.10 4.75 11.20
CA TYR A 224 7.67 4.07 9.97
C TYR A 224 7.36 2.61 10.23
N TYR A 225 8.15 1.95 11.08
CA TYR A 225 7.93 0.57 11.45
C TYR A 225 6.60 0.37 12.21
N GLU A 226 6.34 1.20 13.22
CA GLU A 226 5.08 1.15 13.97
C GLU A 226 3.88 1.45 13.07
N LEU A 227 4.03 2.40 12.15
CA LEU A 227 3.00 2.74 11.18
C LEU A 227 2.75 1.59 10.20
N ALA A 228 3.78 0.96 9.66
CA ALA A 228 3.71 -0.20 8.79
C ALA A 228 2.98 -1.38 9.47
N LEU A 229 3.34 -1.69 10.72
CA LEU A 229 2.68 -2.75 11.50
C LEU A 229 1.22 -2.41 11.76
N LYS A 230 0.91 -1.15 12.11
CA LYS A 230 -0.46 -0.70 12.31
C LYS A 230 -1.29 -0.81 11.04
N MET A 231 -0.74 -0.44 9.88
CA MET A 231 -1.46 -0.45 8.60
C MET A 231 -1.73 -1.88 8.09
N SER A 232 -0.73 -2.77 8.15
CA SER A 232 -0.93 -4.19 7.82
C SER A 232 -1.97 -4.84 8.74
N CYS A 233 -1.89 -4.56 10.04
CA CYS A 233 -2.85 -5.09 11.01
C CYS A 233 -4.26 -4.52 10.86
N ARG A 234 -4.40 -3.26 10.45
CA ARG A 234 -5.68 -2.62 10.12
C ARG A 234 -6.33 -3.24 8.89
N LYS A 235 -5.53 -3.59 7.89
CA LYS A 235 -5.98 -4.14 6.61
C LYS A 235 -6.14 -5.66 6.62
N GLY A 236 -5.56 -6.34 7.60
CA GLY A 236 -5.70 -7.78 7.80
C GLY A 236 -4.59 -8.60 7.15
N PHE A 237 -3.46 -7.99 6.76
CA PHE A 237 -2.35 -8.70 6.11
C PHE A 237 -1.49 -9.43 7.14
N ALA A 238 -1.91 -10.66 7.46
CA ALA A 238 -1.28 -11.51 8.48
C ALA A 238 0.20 -11.78 8.22
N GLU A 239 0.58 -12.13 6.99
CA GLU A 239 1.97 -12.41 6.61
C GLU A 239 2.88 -11.19 6.80
N VAL A 240 2.44 -10.02 6.34
CA VAL A 240 3.15 -8.75 6.57
C VAL A 240 3.28 -8.45 8.05
N ALA A 241 2.20 -8.65 8.82
CA ALA A 241 2.24 -8.44 10.26
C ALA A 241 3.23 -9.38 10.95
N GLN A 242 3.35 -10.64 10.52
CA GLN A 242 4.33 -11.58 11.06
C GLN A 242 5.76 -11.14 10.75
N LEU A 243 6.07 -10.76 9.50
CA LEU A 243 7.39 -10.23 9.12
C LEU A 243 7.77 -9.02 9.99
N LEU A 244 6.83 -8.09 10.18
CA LEU A 244 7.00 -6.92 11.03
C LEU A 244 6.94 -7.23 12.54
N LEU A 245 6.59 -8.43 12.98
CA LEU A 245 6.73 -8.80 14.39
C LEU A 245 8.08 -9.46 14.65
N GLN A 246 8.56 -10.24 13.69
CA GLN A 246 9.83 -10.95 13.73
C GLN A 246 11.03 -10.01 13.61
N ALA A 247 10.95 -8.98 12.77
CA ALA A 247 12.08 -8.08 12.60
C ALA A 247 12.35 -7.23 13.87
N ARG A 248 11.44 -6.31 14.23
CA ARG A 248 11.61 -5.35 15.34
C ARG A 248 10.29 -4.85 15.93
N SER A 249 9.63 -5.62 16.79
CA SER A 249 8.40 -5.15 17.48
C SER A 249 8.59 -4.78 18.95
N THR A 250 8.10 -3.60 19.32
CA THR A 250 8.06 -3.11 20.71
C THR A 250 6.78 -3.58 21.43
N ALA A 251 6.74 -3.53 22.77
CA ALA A 251 5.50 -3.78 23.51
C ALA A 251 4.40 -2.74 23.19
N SER A 252 4.80 -1.49 22.94
CA SER A 252 3.90 -0.39 22.57
C SER A 252 3.28 -0.60 21.19
N SER A 253 4.10 -0.90 20.18
CA SER A 253 3.65 -1.17 18.81
C SER A 253 2.72 -2.37 18.74
N ARG A 254 3.05 -3.50 19.38
CA ARG A 254 2.14 -4.66 19.52
C ARG A 254 0.80 -4.28 20.15
N ALA A 255 0.81 -3.45 21.19
CA ALA A 255 -0.41 -2.99 21.85
C ALA A 255 -1.24 -2.02 20.98
N ALA A 256 -0.60 -1.19 20.15
CA ALA A 256 -1.29 -0.35 19.18
C ALA A 256 -1.89 -1.18 18.04
N ALA A 257 -1.11 -2.10 17.47
CA ALA A 257 -1.52 -3.01 16.41
C ALA A 257 -2.71 -3.88 16.85
N LEU A 258 -2.69 -4.45 18.07
CA LEU A 258 -3.78 -5.32 18.55
C LEU A 258 -5.09 -4.54 18.69
N ARG A 259 -5.02 -3.30 19.20
CA ARG A 259 -6.19 -2.43 19.30
C ARG A 259 -6.77 -2.09 17.92
N GLU A 260 -5.93 -2.00 16.90
CA GLU A 260 -6.34 -1.68 15.54
C GLU A 260 -6.92 -2.89 14.81
N ALA A 261 -6.28 -4.06 14.91
CA ALA A 261 -6.82 -5.33 14.42
C ALA A 261 -8.19 -5.63 15.04
N ALA A 262 -8.32 -5.46 16.36
CA ALA A 262 -9.58 -5.59 17.07
C ALA A 262 -10.63 -4.57 16.61
N ARG A 263 -10.24 -3.34 16.26
CA ARG A 263 -11.18 -2.31 15.77
C ARG A 263 -11.80 -2.69 14.42
N LYS A 264 -11.01 -3.36 13.58
CA LYS A 264 -11.35 -3.79 12.22
C LYS A 264 -11.81 -5.24 12.11
N CYS A 265 -11.84 -5.98 13.22
CA CYS A 265 -12.28 -7.38 13.28
C CYS A 265 -11.36 -8.35 12.53
N ASN A 266 -10.05 -8.05 12.47
CA ASN A 266 -9.07 -8.94 11.87
C ASN A 266 -8.63 -10.00 12.88
N ALA A 267 -9.39 -11.10 12.96
CA ALA A 267 -9.23 -12.16 13.96
C ALA A 267 -7.87 -12.88 13.87
N GLU A 268 -7.45 -13.22 12.66
CA GLU A 268 -6.17 -13.88 12.40
C GLU A 268 -4.98 -13.02 12.88
N VAL A 269 -4.94 -11.75 12.48
CA VAL A 269 -3.93 -10.80 12.94
C VAL A 269 -3.96 -10.62 14.46
N ALA A 270 -5.14 -10.54 15.05
CA ALA A 270 -5.27 -10.43 16.50
C ALA A 270 -4.68 -11.65 17.22
N HIS A 271 -4.88 -12.86 16.68
CA HIS A 271 -4.26 -14.07 17.20
C HIS A 271 -2.73 -14.02 17.10
N ILE A 272 -2.18 -13.66 15.94
CA ILE A 272 -0.74 -13.50 15.73
C ILE A 272 -0.13 -12.51 16.74
N LEU A 273 -0.78 -11.36 16.94
CA LEU A 273 -0.32 -10.35 17.89
C LEU A 273 -0.35 -10.82 19.34
N LEU A 274 -1.32 -11.64 19.71
CA LEU A 274 -1.41 -12.24 21.05
C LEU A 274 -0.31 -13.27 21.27
N MET A 275 -0.02 -14.10 20.27
CA MET A 275 1.09 -15.05 20.29
C MET A 275 2.45 -14.33 20.36
N ALA A 276 2.57 -13.18 19.71
CA ALA A 276 3.75 -12.32 19.83
C ALA A 276 3.90 -11.69 21.23
N GLY A 277 2.94 -11.82 22.13
CA GLY A 277 3.02 -11.39 23.53
C GLY A 277 2.52 -9.97 23.76
N VAL A 278 1.37 -9.83 24.44
CA VAL A 278 0.78 -8.55 24.82
C VAL A 278 0.35 -8.57 26.28
N THR A 279 0.55 -7.46 26.99
CA THR A 279 0.20 -7.37 28.41
C THR A 279 -1.29 -7.56 28.66
N ARG A 280 -1.62 -8.14 29.82
CA ARG A 280 -3.01 -8.36 30.26
C ARG A 280 -3.89 -7.11 30.14
N LYS A 281 -3.39 -5.95 30.60
CA LYS A 281 -4.10 -4.67 30.58
C LYS A 281 -4.50 -4.25 29.16
N VAL A 282 -3.66 -4.57 28.17
CA VAL A 282 -3.97 -4.29 26.77
C VAL A 282 -5.03 -5.25 26.25
N ARG A 283 -4.99 -6.54 26.60
CA ARG A 283 -6.05 -7.51 26.24
C ARG A 283 -7.42 -7.06 26.76
N GLU A 284 -7.50 -6.66 28.03
CA GLU A 284 -8.74 -6.18 28.67
C GLU A 284 -9.28 -4.90 27.99
N ARG A 285 -8.42 -3.92 27.72
CA ARG A 285 -8.80 -2.70 26.98
C ARG A 285 -9.25 -2.99 25.55
N THR A 286 -8.63 -3.97 24.91
CA THR A 286 -8.95 -4.40 23.55
C THR A 286 -10.30 -5.13 23.54
N LEU A 287 -10.56 -5.98 24.54
CA LEU A 287 -11.83 -6.67 24.70
C LEU A 287 -12.99 -5.69 24.86
N TYR A 288 -12.81 -4.63 25.64
CA TYR A 288 -13.80 -3.56 25.75
C TYR A 288 -14.12 -2.91 24.39
N LYS A 289 -13.09 -2.68 23.55
CA LYS A 289 -13.29 -2.10 22.20
C LYS A 289 -14.01 -3.07 21.27
N ALA A 290 -13.65 -4.35 21.29
CA ALA A 290 -14.33 -5.40 20.52
C ALA A 290 -15.81 -5.50 20.93
N ALA A 291 -16.08 -5.53 22.25
CA ALA A 291 -17.41 -5.55 22.81
C ALA A 291 -18.23 -4.29 22.50
N LYS A 292 -17.61 -3.11 22.41
CA LYS A 292 -18.29 -1.88 21.97
C LYS A 292 -18.77 -1.98 20.51
N ARG A 293 -18.06 -2.73 19.67
CA ARG A 293 -18.28 -2.85 18.22
C ARG A 293 -19.04 -4.11 17.79
N GLY A 294 -19.22 -5.08 18.69
CA GLY A 294 -19.90 -6.35 18.38
C GLY A 294 -19.00 -7.43 17.80
N HIS A 295 -17.68 -7.30 17.92
CA HIS A 295 -16.72 -8.20 17.30
C HIS A 295 -16.51 -9.47 18.13
N ALA A 296 -17.44 -10.42 18.01
CA ALA A 296 -17.45 -11.66 18.80
C ALA A 296 -16.21 -12.54 18.60
N ALA A 297 -15.71 -12.68 17.36
CA ALA A 297 -14.49 -13.45 17.08
C ALA A 297 -13.28 -12.90 17.85
N ILE A 298 -13.10 -11.57 17.87
CA ILE A 298 -12.04 -10.92 18.66
C ILE A 298 -12.26 -11.13 20.16
N ALA A 299 -13.51 -11.07 20.63
CA ALA A 299 -13.82 -11.31 22.03
C ALA A 299 -13.45 -12.74 22.46
N SER A 300 -13.74 -13.75 21.64
CA SER A 300 -13.36 -15.15 21.89
C SER A 300 -11.85 -15.28 22.01
N ILE A 301 -11.10 -14.83 21.00
CA ILE A 301 -9.63 -14.93 21.00
C ILE A 301 -9.00 -14.25 22.22
N LEU A 302 -9.55 -13.11 22.66
CA LEU A 302 -9.05 -12.41 23.85
C LEU A 302 -9.40 -13.14 25.16
N VAL A 303 -10.55 -13.79 25.24
CA VAL A 303 -10.92 -14.65 26.37
C VAL A 303 -9.98 -15.85 26.43
N ASP A 304 -9.75 -16.52 25.30
CA ASP A 304 -8.86 -17.68 25.20
C ASP A 304 -7.42 -17.31 25.57
N ALA A 305 -7.01 -16.07 25.28
CA ALA A 305 -5.72 -15.53 25.71
C ALA A 305 -5.64 -15.23 27.23
N GLY A 306 -6.68 -15.50 28.03
CA GLY A 306 -6.65 -15.38 29.48
C GLY A 306 -6.94 -13.96 29.99
N VAL A 307 -8.08 -13.39 29.59
CA VAL A 307 -8.65 -12.20 30.25
C VAL A 307 -9.27 -12.60 31.60
N THR A 308 -9.09 -11.74 32.61
CA THR A 308 -9.64 -11.97 33.96
C THR A 308 -11.15 -11.74 34.03
N ALA A 309 -11.79 -12.31 35.06
CA ALA A 309 -13.21 -12.11 35.30
C ALA A 309 -13.59 -10.67 35.64
N GLU A 310 -12.67 -9.91 36.21
CA GLU A 310 -12.78 -8.47 36.44
C GLU A 310 -12.58 -7.69 35.14
N GLY A 311 -11.59 -8.08 34.34
CA GLY A 311 -11.25 -7.44 33.07
C GLY A 311 -12.34 -7.57 32.00
N SER A 312 -13.12 -8.65 32.03
CA SER A 312 -14.26 -8.90 31.12
C SER A 312 -15.54 -8.13 31.52
N ALA A 313 -15.64 -7.65 32.76
CA ALA A 313 -16.87 -7.04 33.29
C ALA A 313 -17.31 -5.81 32.50
N ALA A 314 -16.39 -4.86 32.26
CA ALA A 314 -16.69 -3.64 31.51
C ALA A 314 -17.08 -3.94 30.06
N ALA A 315 -16.48 -4.97 29.46
CA ALA A 315 -16.80 -5.42 28.11
C ALA A 315 -18.21 -6.04 28.05
N LEU A 316 -18.55 -6.92 29.00
CA LEU A 316 -19.88 -7.53 29.10
C LEU A 316 -20.97 -6.47 29.23
N LEU A 317 -20.82 -5.52 30.15
CA LEU A 317 -21.78 -4.43 30.35
C LEU A 317 -21.95 -3.58 29.08
N LYS A 318 -20.86 -3.35 28.35
CA LYS A 318 -20.88 -2.58 27.11
C LYS A 318 -21.58 -3.34 25.98
N ALA A 319 -21.30 -4.64 25.82
CA ALA A 319 -21.94 -5.50 24.83
C ALA A 319 -23.43 -5.65 25.10
N ALA A 320 -23.81 -5.92 26.36
CA ALA A 320 -25.20 -6.08 26.76
C ALA A 320 -26.02 -4.81 26.53
N GLY A 321 -25.48 -3.65 26.90
CA GLY A 321 -26.13 -2.38 26.62
C GLY A 321 -26.11 -1.96 25.15
N ARG A 322 -25.46 -2.68 24.24
CA ARG A 322 -25.46 -2.38 22.80
C ARG A 322 -26.20 -3.44 21.98
N GLY A 323 -26.76 -4.46 22.62
CA GLY A 323 -27.47 -5.55 21.94
C GLY A 323 -26.54 -6.54 21.24
N HIS A 324 -25.24 -6.58 21.58
CA HIS A 324 -24.28 -7.45 20.90
C HIS A 324 -24.35 -8.90 21.41
N LEU A 325 -25.38 -9.63 20.98
CA LEU A 325 -25.72 -10.98 21.45
C LEU A 325 -24.53 -11.94 21.48
N GLU A 326 -23.80 -12.07 20.37
CA GLU A 326 -22.70 -13.03 20.26
C GLU A 326 -21.51 -12.69 21.16
N VAL A 327 -21.23 -11.40 21.39
CA VAL A 327 -20.22 -11.01 22.39
C VAL A 327 -20.69 -11.35 23.80
N VAL A 328 -21.97 -11.12 24.10
CA VAL A 328 -22.54 -11.48 25.41
C VAL A 328 -22.49 -12.99 25.63
N ARG A 329 -22.76 -13.80 24.59
CA ARG A 329 -22.65 -15.26 24.62
C ARG A 329 -21.26 -15.66 25.11
N VAL A 330 -20.21 -15.21 24.41
CA VAL A 330 -18.81 -15.48 24.75
C VAL A 330 -18.50 -15.02 26.19
N LEU A 331 -18.89 -13.81 26.59
CA LEU A 331 -18.52 -13.28 27.91
C LEU A 331 -19.36 -13.84 29.08
N SER A 332 -20.48 -14.50 28.78
CA SER A 332 -21.38 -15.06 29.78
C SER A 332 -21.02 -16.48 30.21
N GLU A 333 -20.07 -17.13 29.53
CA GLU A 333 -19.73 -18.51 29.86
C GLU A 333 -19.16 -18.64 31.30
N PRO A 334 -19.34 -19.80 31.94
CA PRO A 334 -18.83 -20.02 33.29
C PRO A 334 -17.30 -19.84 33.36
N GLY A 335 -16.82 -19.11 34.37
CA GLY A 335 -15.39 -18.84 34.57
C GLY A 335 -14.89 -17.52 33.95
N ILE A 336 -15.61 -16.96 32.97
CA ILE A 336 -15.18 -15.74 32.26
C ILE A 336 -15.59 -14.46 33.00
N THR A 337 -16.71 -14.46 33.71
CA THR A 337 -17.25 -13.28 34.42
C THR A 337 -17.77 -13.66 35.79
N LYS A 338 -17.76 -12.74 36.76
CA LYS A 338 -18.43 -12.95 38.06
C LYS A 338 -19.95 -12.82 37.94
N MET A 339 -20.69 -13.47 38.85
CA MET A 339 -22.16 -13.46 38.87
C MET A 339 -22.74 -12.04 38.95
N GLN A 340 -22.17 -11.18 39.81
CA GLN A 340 -22.58 -9.78 39.97
C GLN A 340 -22.58 -8.97 38.67
N TYR A 341 -21.69 -9.33 37.72
CA TYR A 341 -21.61 -8.63 36.44
C TYR A 341 -22.67 -9.11 35.45
N LEU A 342 -23.15 -10.36 35.57
CA LEU A 342 -24.29 -10.84 34.80
C LEU A 342 -25.57 -10.09 35.19
N ASP A 343 -25.81 -9.91 36.48
CA ASP A 343 -27.01 -9.18 36.95
C ASP A 343 -26.99 -7.72 36.49
N ARG A 344 -25.83 -7.05 36.57
CA ARG A 344 -25.68 -5.69 36.05
C ARG A 344 -25.83 -5.62 34.52
N ALA A 345 -25.34 -6.61 33.79
CA ALA A 345 -25.48 -6.70 32.34
C ALA A 345 -26.95 -6.92 31.94
N LEU A 346 -27.68 -7.74 32.70
CA LEU A 346 -29.10 -7.99 32.54
C LEU A 346 -29.89 -6.68 32.66
N CYS A 347 -29.70 -5.94 33.76
CA CYS A 347 -30.34 -4.64 33.94
C CYS A 347 -30.02 -3.66 32.80
N ARG A 348 -28.79 -3.72 32.26
CA ARG A 348 -28.37 -2.83 31.17
C ARG A 348 -29.01 -3.19 29.82
N ALA A 349 -29.22 -4.48 29.55
CA ALA A 349 -29.91 -4.98 28.37
C ALA A 349 -31.41 -4.64 28.44
N SER A 350 -32.07 -4.91 29.58
CA SER A 350 -33.47 -4.59 29.81
C SER A 350 -33.76 -3.10 29.69
N ALA A 351 -32.94 -2.25 30.32
CA ALA A 351 -33.09 -0.79 30.26
C ALA A 351 -32.91 -0.21 28.84
N ARG A 352 -32.46 -1.01 27.88
CA ARG A 352 -32.25 -0.61 26.48
C ARG A 352 -33.08 -1.42 25.48
N GLY A 353 -33.98 -2.29 25.96
CA GLY A 353 -34.86 -3.10 25.11
C GLY A 353 -34.13 -4.16 24.28
N HIS A 354 -33.07 -4.78 24.82
CA HIS A 354 -32.35 -5.85 24.12
C HIS A 354 -32.81 -7.24 24.61
N ASP A 355 -33.99 -7.66 24.17
CA ASP A 355 -34.71 -8.83 24.70
C ASP A 355 -33.95 -10.16 24.52
N GLU A 356 -33.32 -10.38 23.37
CA GLU A 356 -32.53 -11.59 23.11
C GLU A 356 -31.32 -11.70 24.04
N VAL A 357 -30.65 -10.56 24.28
CA VAL A 357 -29.53 -10.46 25.22
C VAL A 357 -30.01 -10.70 26.64
N GLU A 358 -31.17 -10.16 27.02
CA GLU A 358 -31.79 -10.38 28.32
C GLU A 358 -32.09 -11.86 28.56
N LEU A 359 -32.70 -12.52 27.57
CA LEU A 359 -33.00 -13.95 27.61
C LEU A 359 -31.72 -14.78 27.78
N LEU A 360 -30.69 -14.49 26.97
CA LEU A 360 -29.39 -15.17 27.06
C LEU A 360 -28.77 -15.03 28.47
N LEU A 361 -28.78 -13.81 29.03
CA LEU A 361 -28.23 -13.54 30.36
C LEU A 361 -29.04 -14.22 31.47
N ARG A 362 -30.37 -14.32 31.34
CA ARG A 362 -31.22 -15.10 32.26
C ARG A 362 -30.83 -16.58 32.26
N ILE A 363 -30.65 -17.16 31.06
CA ILE A 363 -30.24 -18.56 30.91
C ILE A 363 -28.83 -18.79 31.48
N ALA A 364 -27.88 -17.90 31.20
CA ALA A 364 -26.52 -18.00 31.76
C ALA A 364 -26.54 -17.92 33.30
N ARG A 365 -27.38 -17.05 33.86
CA ARG A 365 -27.57 -16.88 35.30
C ARG A 365 -28.15 -18.13 35.96
N THR A 366 -29.20 -18.72 35.40
CA THR A 366 -29.81 -19.95 35.96
C THR A 366 -28.84 -21.13 35.91
N ARG A 367 -28.12 -21.30 34.79
CA ARG A 367 -27.08 -22.34 34.64
C ARG A 367 -25.99 -22.22 35.72
N ARG A 368 -25.54 -21.01 36.06
CA ARG A 368 -24.54 -20.79 37.12
C ARG A 368 -25.06 -21.15 38.51
N LYS A 369 -26.29 -20.74 38.85
CA LYS A 369 -26.91 -21.07 40.14
C LYS A 369 -27.09 -22.58 40.33
N ALA A 370 -27.48 -23.28 39.27
CA ALA A 370 -27.61 -24.74 39.30
C ALA A 370 -26.25 -25.40 39.62
N ARG A 371 -25.17 -24.99 38.94
CA ARG A 371 -23.82 -25.55 39.14
C ARG A 371 -23.29 -25.35 40.56
N THR A 372 -23.41 -24.14 41.11
CA THR A 372 -22.96 -23.86 42.49
C THR A 372 -23.77 -24.63 43.53
N GLY A 373 -25.08 -24.80 43.30
CA GLY A 373 -25.95 -25.62 44.15
C GLY A 373 -25.60 -27.11 44.15
N THR A 374 -25.27 -27.70 43.00
CA THR A 374 -24.80 -29.10 42.91
C THR A 374 -23.44 -29.31 43.57
N LEU A 375 -22.49 -28.39 43.41
CA LEU A 375 -21.17 -28.46 44.06
C LEU A 375 -21.29 -28.39 45.59
N ALA A 376 -22.15 -27.51 46.11
CA ALA A 376 -22.41 -27.39 47.54
C ALA A 376 -23.05 -28.67 48.13
N LYS A 377 -23.92 -29.35 47.38
CA LYS A 377 -24.49 -30.65 47.80
C LYS A 377 -23.47 -31.80 47.74
N GLY A 378 -22.56 -31.80 46.77
CA GLY A 378 -21.49 -32.80 46.63
C GLY A 378 -20.43 -32.72 47.74
N LEU A 379 -20.04 -31.50 48.14
CA LEU A 379 -19.08 -31.29 49.24
C LEU A 379 -19.66 -31.68 50.60
N ARG A 380 -20.93 -31.38 50.87
CA ARG A 380 -21.62 -31.83 52.10
C ARG A 380 -21.70 -33.36 52.24
N ARG A 381 -21.77 -34.09 51.12
CA ARG A 381 -21.74 -35.57 51.12
C ARG A 381 -20.35 -36.17 51.34
N LYS A 382 -19.26 -35.42 51.08
CA LYS A 382 -17.87 -35.87 51.31
C LYS A 382 -17.35 -35.57 52.72
N CYS A 383 -17.79 -34.48 53.34
CA CYS A 383 -17.42 -34.14 54.73
C CYS A 383 -18.30 -34.80 55.80
N GLY A 384 -19.27 -35.64 55.40
CA GLY A 384 -20.18 -36.36 56.29
C GLY A 384 -19.89 -37.87 56.38
N LYS A 385 -18.63 -38.28 56.18
CA LYS A 385 -18.16 -39.65 56.42
C LYS A 385 -16.94 -39.63 57.33
#